data_AF-A0A6H1JQV5-F1
#
_entry.id   AF-A0A6H1JQV5-F1
#
_cell.length_a   1.000
_cell.length_b   1.000
_cell.length_c   1.000
_cell.angle_alpha   90.00
_cell.angle_beta   90.00
_cell.angle_gamma   90.00
#
_symmetry.space_group_name_H-M   'P 1'
#
loop_
_entity.id
_entity.type
_entity.pdbx_description
1 polymer ?
#
loop_
_entity_poly.entity_id
_entity_poly.type
_entity_poly.pdbx_seq_one_letter_code
_entity_poly.pdbx_strand_id
1 'polypeptide(L)'
;MTRTRVIPACFTVAAAGVLAAVARVLIRPAAALPRWDLLGCLALTVAGLVGALVCLRRGPVPRAAGAGSSRFWWPARNYGWSVAGLWAAAVPVGLFLYGALAYSPEAARITEADGGIRAVSVRTVLSAEYVRQKHSGHYEVVARVAVPFDAGTRSERAAFSSERRTERGDRVWALFAPSSAELGVLVDSDRDALRAKAGGSAPGGVLAVVLVAAGLALCLGTVFGGFSRASRGLRRPLKKGWCRAAPVTVRSVAVAEDSTKGYQGVVFCRLRPVLKLEGAGGEHLDVLLDPVIDPSHLSREINGLPARLYWEQRAAEHPGPLRARAMVVLEGQRCLRGDLTAGRASDRPEGTAVPTAASLPGGDRLRAIRTYPAWDPKLHAEGLWWVMSGVLALGVVAFGVGRWVSFALGVAAFCVLFMARLVMNDSRARYLKGFLPEPAPRGGR
;
A
#
# COMPACT_ATOMS: atom_id res chain seq x y z
N MET A 1 9.24 -28.28 6.57
CA MET A 1 8.43 -27.04 6.61
C MET A 1 7.24 -27.18 5.67
N THR A 2 6.02 -26.92 6.13
CA THR A 2 4.84 -26.93 5.25
C THR A 2 4.94 -25.77 4.25
N ARG A 3 4.62 -26.01 2.97
CA ARG A 3 4.69 -25.02 1.87
C ARG A 3 3.96 -23.70 2.18
N THR A 4 2.98 -23.72 3.09
CA THR A 4 2.26 -22.55 3.61
C THR A 4 3.11 -21.54 4.38
N ARG A 5 4.24 -21.96 4.97
CA ARG A 5 5.17 -21.06 5.66
C ARG A 5 6.23 -20.45 4.75
N VAL A 6 6.42 -21.00 3.55
CA VAL A 6 7.48 -20.58 2.62
C VAL A 6 7.12 -19.28 1.92
N ILE A 7 5.87 -19.12 1.45
CA ILE A 7 5.44 -17.88 0.79
C ILE A 7 5.53 -16.66 1.75
N PRO A 8 5.03 -16.71 3.00
CA PRO A 8 5.26 -15.65 3.97
C PRO A 8 6.75 -15.38 4.22
N ALA A 9 7.58 -16.42 4.32
CA ALA A 9 9.02 -16.27 4.47
C ALA A 9 9.65 -15.52 3.29
N CYS A 10 9.29 -15.88 2.05
CA CYS A 10 9.72 -15.20 0.83
C CYS A 10 9.32 -13.71 0.83
N PHE A 11 8.09 -13.38 1.25
CA PHE A 11 7.67 -11.99 1.38
C PHE A 11 8.39 -11.25 2.53
N THR A 12 8.70 -11.91 3.65
CA THR A 12 9.50 -11.29 4.71
C THR A 12 10.93 -11.00 4.25
N VAL A 13 11.54 -11.89 3.46
CA VAL A 13 12.84 -11.64 2.81
C VAL A 13 12.74 -10.44 1.87
N ALA A 14 11.69 -10.39 1.06
CA ALA A 14 11.47 -9.27 0.15
C ALA A 14 11.34 -7.93 0.89
N ALA A 15 10.56 -7.91 1.98
CA ALA A 15 10.37 -6.74 2.84
C ALA A 15 11.66 -6.34 3.57
N ALA A 16 12.46 -7.30 4.02
CA ALA A 16 13.76 -7.02 4.64
C ALA A 16 14.72 -6.34 3.66
N GLY A 17 14.75 -6.77 2.39
CA GLY A 17 15.51 -6.09 1.33
C GLY A 17 15.07 -4.64 1.12
N VAL A 18 13.77 -4.37 1.08
CA VAL A 18 13.23 -3.00 0.96
C VAL A 18 13.61 -2.14 2.17
N LEU A 19 13.45 -2.67 3.39
CA LEU A 19 13.82 -1.95 4.61
C LEU A 19 15.31 -1.65 4.69
N ALA A 20 16.16 -2.61 4.30
CA ALA A 20 17.60 -2.40 4.21
C ALA A 20 17.94 -1.31 3.19
N ALA A 21 17.30 -1.30 2.02
CA ALA A 21 17.50 -0.25 1.03
C ALA A 21 17.10 1.14 1.56
N VAL A 22 15.94 1.25 2.22
CA VAL A 22 15.49 2.49 2.86
C VAL A 22 16.51 2.99 3.87
N ALA A 23 17.00 2.12 4.76
CA ALA A 23 18.03 2.48 5.74
C ALA A 23 19.32 2.94 5.06
N ARG A 24 19.78 2.24 4.01
CA ARG A 24 21.00 2.60 3.26
C ARG A 24 20.90 3.97 2.59
N VAL A 25 19.75 4.30 1.99
CA VAL A 25 19.52 5.64 1.42
C VAL A 25 19.54 6.71 2.50
N LEU A 26 18.91 6.46 3.65
CA LEU A 26 18.88 7.44 4.75
C LEU A 26 20.26 7.66 5.39
N ILE A 27 21.09 6.63 5.48
CA ILE A 27 22.45 6.73 6.05
C ILE A 27 23.42 7.36 5.04
N ARG A 28 23.31 7.03 3.75
CA ARG A 28 24.18 7.55 2.69
C ARG A 28 23.34 7.82 1.42
N PRO A 29 22.73 9.01 1.30
CA PRO A 29 21.92 9.35 0.13
C PRO A 29 22.79 9.59 -1.11
N ALA A 30 23.89 10.35 -0.97
CA ALA A 30 24.80 10.72 -2.06
C ALA A 30 25.97 9.74 -2.25
N ALA A 31 25.77 8.44 -2.04
CA ALA A 31 26.82 7.45 -2.29
C ALA A 31 27.18 7.37 -3.79
N ALA A 32 28.44 7.06 -4.08
CA ALA A 32 28.93 6.90 -5.45
C ALA A 32 28.12 5.86 -6.24
N LEU A 33 27.94 6.14 -7.53
CA LEU A 33 27.31 5.24 -8.49
C LEU A 33 28.40 4.35 -9.14
N PRO A 34 28.12 3.06 -9.41
CA PRO A 34 26.89 2.34 -9.09
C PRO A 34 26.76 2.04 -7.59
N ARG A 35 25.53 2.15 -7.06
CA ARG A 35 25.21 1.90 -5.65
C ARG A 35 25.06 0.41 -5.36
N TRP A 36 26.20 -0.27 -5.20
CA TRP A 36 26.27 -1.70 -4.88
C TRP A 36 25.50 -2.09 -3.61
N ASP A 37 25.46 -1.19 -2.63
CA ASP A 37 24.68 -1.38 -1.40
C ASP A 37 23.18 -1.52 -1.69
N LEU A 38 22.63 -0.66 -2.54
CA LEU A 38 21.22 -0.73 -2.95
C LEU A 38 20.96 -1.90 -3.89
N LEU A 39 21.87 -2.20 -4.82
CA LEU A 39 21.75 -3.34 -5.73
C LEU A 39 21.67 -4.66 -4.95
N GLY A 40 22.48 -4.83 -3.90
CA GLY A 40 22.38 -6.00 -3.01
C GLY A 40 21.04 -6.10 -2.29
N CYS A 41 20.50 -4.97 -1.81
CA CYS A 41 19.19 -4.92 -1.17
C CYS A 41 18.06 -5.27 -2.15
N LEU A 42 18.11 -4.73 -3.37
CA LEU A 42 17.15 -5.03 -4.43
C LEU A 42 17.25 -6.49 -4.90
N ALA A 43 18.46 -7.05 -5.00
CA ALA A 43 18.65 -8.46 -5.31
C ALA A 43 18.00 -9.37 -4.26
N LEU A 44 18.12 -9.03 -2.97
CA LEU A 44 17.41 -9.73 -1.90
C LEU A 44 15.89 -9.62 -2.06
N THR A 45 15.39 -8.43 -2.43
CA THR A 45 13.97 -8.22 -2.73
C THR A 45 13.51 -9.09 -3.92
N VAL A 46 14.23 -9.07 -5.03
CA VAL A 46 13.93 -9.90 -6.20
C VAL A 46 13.98 -11.38 -5.87
N ALA A 47 14.99 -11.86 -5.12
CA ALA A 47 15.09 -13.24 -4.69
C ALA A 47 13.88 -13.68 -3.86
N GLY A 48 13.41 -12.82 -2.95
CA GLY A 48 12.18 -13.04 -2.19
C GLY A 48 10.94 -13.12 -3.09
N LEU A 49 10.78 -12.18 -4.04
CA LEU A 49 9.63 -12.16 -4.96
C LEU A 49 9.65 -13.36 -5.93
N VAL A 50 10.81 -13.72 -6.47
CA VAL A 50 11.01 -14.91 -7.32
C VAL A 50 10.74 -16.18 -6.53
N GLY A 51 11.24 -16.28 -5.30
CA GLY A 51 10.94 -17.40 -4.40
C GLY A 51 9.43 -17.56 -4.18
N ALA A 52 8.72 -16.45 -3.96
CA ALA A 52 7.26 -16.46 -3.87
C ALA A 52 6.61 -16.91 -5.19
N LEU A 53 7.01 -16.35 -6.34
CA LEU A 53 6.51 -16.74 -7.67
C LEU A 53 6.72 -18.23 -7.98
N VAL A 54 7.89 -18.77 -7.67
CA VAL A 54 8.22 -20.18 -7.90
C VAL A 54 7.37 -21.08 -6.99
N CYS A 55 7.21 -20.69 -5.72
CA CYS A 55 6.34 -21.41 -4.79
C CYS A 55 4.87 -21.37 -5.23
N LEU A 56 4.42 -20.27 -5.82
CA LEU A 56 3.09 -20.14 -6.42
C LEU A 56 2.96 -21.10 -7.61
N ARG A 57 3.86 -21.04 -8.60
CA ARG A 57 3.76 -21.80 -9.86
C ARG A 57 3.85 -23.33 -9.69
N ARG A 58 4.53 -23.83 -8.64
CA ARG A 58 4.88 -25.26 -8.48
C ARG A 58 3.81 -26.16 -7.82
N GLY A 59 2.53 -25.79 -7.81
CA GLY A 59 1.46 -26.77 -7.62
C GLY A 59 0.38 -26.41 -6.58
N PRO A 60 -0.56 -27.35 -6.35
CA PRO A 60 -1.90 -27.03 -5.87
C PRO A 60 -1.96 -26.59 -4.42
N VAL A 61 -3.07 -25.90 -4.16
CA VAL A 61 -3.57 -25.34 -2.90
C VAL A 61 -3.27 -26.22 -1.69
N PRO A 62 -2.79 -25.66 -0.55
CA PRO A 62 -2.69 -26.41 0.70
C PRO A 62 -3.98 -27.17 1.01
N ARG A 63 -3.86 -28.44 1.44
CA ARG A 63 -4.98 -29.28 1.91
C ARG A 63 -5.93 -28.45 2.80
N ALA A 64 -7.22 -28.60 2.52
CA ALA A 64 -8.38 -27.91 3.12
C ALA A 64 -8.48 -27.95 4.67
N ALA A 65 -7.61 -28.67 5.37
CA ALA A 65 -7.64 -28.81 6.83
C ALA A 65 -7.19 -27.54 7.60
N GLY A 66 -6.90 -26.42 6.91
CA GLY A 66 -6.27 -25.25 7.51
C GLY A 66 -6.82 -23.90 7.08
N ALA A 67 -8.05 -23.80 6.57
CA ALA A 67 -8.72 -22.50 6.41
C ALA A 67 -8.90 -21.88 7.80
N GLY A 68 -7.92 -21.06 8.20
CA GLY A 68 -7.79 -20.58 9.57
C GLY A 68 -8.97 -19.71 9.95
N SER A 69 -9.84 -20.24 10.79
CA SER A 69 -10.84 -19.42 11.47
C SER A 69 -10.16 -18.39 12.36
N SER A 70 -10.70 -17.18 12.45
CA SER A 70 -10.13 -16.16 13.33
C SER A 70 -11.21 -15.36 14.04
N ARG A 71 -10.93 -14.92 15.26
CA ARG A 71 -11.81 -13.99 15.99
C ARG A 71 -11.97 -12.64 15.28
N PHE A 72 -11.05 -12.31 14.37
CA PHE A 72 -11.04 -11.04 13.63
C PHE A 72 -11.56 -11.21 12.21
N TRP A 73 -12.52 -10.36 11.84
CA TRP A 73 -13.14 -10.30 10.51
C TRP A 73 -12.38 -9.35 9.59
N TRP A 74 -12.07 -9.83 8.39
CA TRP A 74 -11.25 -9.08 7.43
C TRP A 74 -11.48 -9.48 5.96
N PRO A 75 -12.61 -9.08 5.35
CA PRO A 75 -12.63 -8.87 3.88
C PRO A 75 -13.02 -7.44 3.47
N ALA A 76 -14.07 -6.85 4.07
CA ALA A 76 -14.64 -5.52 3.72
C ALA A 76 -13.69 -4.33 3.93
N ARG A 77 -12.47 -4.61 4.38
CA ARG A 77 -11.46 -3.68 4.89
C ARG A 77 -10.09 -3.88 4.23
N ASN A 78 -9.99 -4.82 3.27
CA ASN A 78 -8.78 -5.01 2.47
C ASN A 78 -8.45 -3.77 1.64
N TYR A 79 -9.45 -2.95 1.27
CA TYR A 79 -9.20 -1.69 0.58
C TYR A 79 -8.28 -0.74 1.36
N GLY A 80 -8.53 -0.56 2.66
CA GLY A 80 -7.69 0.30 3.53
C GLY A 80 -6.26 -0.20 3.62
N TRP A 81 -6.06 -1.52 3.75
CA TRP A 81 -4.73 -2.12 3.78
C TRP A 81 -4.05 -2.20 2.41
N SER A 82 -4.81 -2.33 1.33
CA SER A 82 -4.28 -2.25 -0.04
C SER A 82 -3.81 -0.82 -0.35
N VAL A 83 -4.55 0.19 0.10
CA VAL A 83 -4.16 1.61 0.00
C VAL A 83 -2.96 1.88 0.91
N ALA A 84 -2.95 1.39 2.15
CA ALA A 84 -1.80 1.49 3.05
C ALA A 84 -0.55 0.85 2.45
N GLY A 85 -0.66 -0.35 1.86
CA GLY A 85 0.44 -1.03 1.19
C GLY A 85 0.98 -0.25 -0.01
N LEU A 86 0.10 0.37 -0.79
CA LEU A 86 0.49 1.25 -1.90
C LEU A 86 1.28 2.48 -1.41
N TRP A 87 0.81 3.13 -0.35
CA TRP A 87 1.53 4.26 0.28
C TRP A 87 2.86 3.82 0.88
N ALA A 88 2.90 2.66 1.55
CA ALA A 88 4.13 2.10 2.10
C ALA A 88 5.15 1.78 0.99
N ALA A 89 4.69 1.37 -0.20
CA ALA A 89 5.54 1.10 -1.35
C ALA A 89 6.01 2.37 -2.09
N ALA A 90 5.28 3.48 -1.97
CA ALA A 90 5.67 4.78 -2.53
C ALA A 90 6.94 5.36 -1.86
N VAL A 91 7.09 5.14 -0.55
CA VAL A 91 8.20 5.67 0.24
C VAL A 91 9.57 5.18 -0.27
N PRO A 92 9.81 3.87 -0.47
CA PRO A 92 11.02 3.38 -1.11
C PRO A 92 11.29 4.03 -2.47
N VAL A 93 10.30 4.12 -3.36
CA VAL A 93 10.49 4.73 -4.70
C VAL A 93 10.96 6.18 -4.58
N GLY A 94 10.31 6.97 -3.72
CA GLY A 94 10.70 8.36 -3.46
C GLY A 94 12.10 8.50 -2.87
N LEU A 95 12.50 7.59 -1.97
CA LEU A 95 13.84 7.57 -1.41
C LEU A 95 14.91 7.18 -2.44
N PHE A 96 14.65 6.21 -3.32
CA PHE A 96 15.56 5.87 -4.41
C PHE A 96 15.77 7.04 -5.36
N LEU A 97 14.68 7.75 -5.71
CA LEU A 97 14.76 8.99 -6.48
C LEU A 97 15.57 10.05 -5.73
N TYR A 98 15.31 10.26 -4.45
CA TYR A 98 16.08 11.19 -3.62
C TYR A 98 17.57 10.85 -3.62
N GLY A 99 17.94 9.58 -3.39
CA GLY A 99 19.35 9.15 -3.41
C GLY A 99 20.02 9.39 -4.78
N ALA A 100 19.33 9.05 -5.87
CA ALA A 100 19.84 9.25 -7.22
C ALA A 100 20.01 10.75 -7.57
N LEU A 101 19.15 11.62 -7.03
CA LEU A 101 19.20 13.07 -7.24
C LEU A 101 20.14 13.79 -6.27
N ALA A 102 20.41 13.20 -5.10
CA ALA A 102 21.29 13.76 -4.08
C ALA A 102 22.77 13.58 -4.41
N TYR A 103 23.12 12.60 -5.27
CA TYR A 103 24.49 12.40 -5.70
C TYR A 103 25.01 13.61 -6.48
N SER A 104 26.15 14.15 -6.03
CA SER A 104 26.90 15.20 -6.73
C SER A 104 28.30 14.67 -7.08
N PRO A 105 28.67 14.57 -8.37
CA PRO A 105 30.00 14.12 -8.77
C PRO A 105 31.10 15.12 -8.40
N GLU A 106 30.76 16.39 -8.22
CA GLU A 106 31.68 17.42 -7.71
C GLU A 106 31.97 17.20 -6.22
N ALA A 107 30.92 16.97 -5.42
CA ALA A 107 31.08 16.68 -4.00
C ALA A 107 31.89 15.40 -3.77
N ALA A 108 31.64 14.36 -4.57
CA ALA A 108 32.36 13.09 -4.50
C ALA A 108 33.87 13.28 -4.74
N ARG A 109 34.25 13.99 -5.81
CA ARG A 109 35.65 14.29 -6.12
C ARG A 109 36.34 15.10 -5.01
N ILE A 110 35.65 16.08 -4.45
CA ILE A 110 36.17 16.86 -3.33
C ILE A 110 36.40 15.97 -2.09
N THR A 111 35.45 15.09 -1.77
CA THR A 111 35.59 14.18 -0.61
C THR A 111 36.66 13.11 -0.82
N GLU A 112 36.87 12.63 -2.05
CA GLU A 112 37.94 11.68 -2.38
C GLU A 112 39.33 12.30 -2.25
N ALA A 113 39.44 13.62 -2.43
CA ALA A 113 40.67 14.40 -2.20
C ALA A 113 40.83 14.87 -0.75
N ASP A 114 40.26 14.13 0.22
CA ASP A 114 40.23 14.47 1.65
C ASP A 114 39.63 15.85 1.97
N GLY A 115 38.68 16.30 1.14
CA GLY A 115 37.98 17.56 1.32
C GLY A 115 37.04 17.57 2.52
N GLY A 116 36.89 18.75 3.11
CA GLY A 116 36.14 18.94 4.35
C GLY A 116 35.17 20.11 4.28
N ILE A 117 34.20 20.11 5.20
CA ILE A 117 33.23 21.19 5.35
C ILE A 117 33.77 22.20 6.38
N ARG A 118 33.92 23.46 5.98
CA ARG A 118 34.34 24.56 6.87
C ARG A 118 33.46 25.79 6.69
N ALA A 119 33.35 26.60 7.74
CA ALA A 119 32.70 27.90 7.64
C ALA A 119 33.63 28.89 6.94
N VAL A 120 33.13 29.58 5.92
CA VAL A 120 33.83 30.58 5.12
C VAL A 120 33.06 31.90 5.15
N SER A 121 33.77 33.01 4.97
CA SER A 121 33.15 34.35 4.99
C SER A 121 32.76 34.82 3.59
N VAL A 122 31.58 35.43 3.50
CA VAL A 122 31.10 36.12 2.29
C VAL A 122 31.87 37.43 2.15
N ARG A 123 32.66 37.58 1.08
CA ARG A 123 33.41 38.80 0.79
C ARG A 123 32.56 39.85 0.09
N THR A 124 31.83 39.42 -0.94
CA THR A 124 30.94 40.30 -1.71
C THR A 124 29.71 39.52 -2.16
N VAL A 125 28.54 40.11 -1.97
CA VAL A 125 27.29 39.58 -2.52
C VAL A 125 27.13 40.16 -3.91
N LEU A 126 27.04 39.31 -4.93
CA LEU A 126 26.89 39.71 -6.33
C LEU A 126 25.42 39.85 -6.72
N SER A 127 24.59 38.90 -6.28
CA SER A 127 23.13 38.95 -6.38
C SER A 127 22.50 38.24 -5.19
N ALA A 128 21.32 38.71 -4.80
CA ALA A 128 20.48 38.07 -3.79
C ALA A 128 19.01 38.33 -4.16
N GLU A 129 18.39 37.37 -4.83
CA GLU A 129 17.03 37.49 -5.34
C GLU A 129 16.08 36.69 -4.45
N TYR A 130 14.98 37.32 -4.03
CA TYR A 130 13.98 36.64 -3.21
C TYR A 130 13.04 35.82 -4.09
N VAL A 131 13.11 34.50 -3.98
CA VAL A 131 12.23 33.56 -4.65
C VAL A 131 11.04 33.25 -3.75
N ARG A 132 9.89 33.81 -4.11
CA ARG A 132 8.63 33.58 -3.40
C ARG A 132 7.95 32.32 -3.94
N GLN A 133 7.76 31.33 -3.07
CA GLN A 133 6.89 30.18 -3.32
C GLN A 133 5.58 30.32 -2.53
N LYS A 134 4.57 29.52 -2.89
CA LYS A 134 3.20 29.64 -2.37
C LYS A 134 3.11 29.53 -0.84
N HIS A 135 4.03 28.79 -0.21
CA HIS A 135 4.04 28.51 1.23
C HIS A 135 5.42 28.68 1.90
N SER A 136 6.40 29.22 1.17
CA SER A 136 7.77 29.44 1.64
C SER A 136 8.45 30.49 0.77
N GLY A 137 9.57 31.04 1.22
CA GLY A 137 10.42 31.87 0.38
C GLY A 137 11.85 31.78 0.84
N HIS A 138 12.76 31.90 -0.10
CA HIS A 138 14.20 31.88 0.15
C HIS A 138 14.88 32.86 -0.79
N TYR A 139 16.10 33.25 -0.46
CA TYR A 139 16.97 34.03 -1.33
C TYR A 139 17.85 33.07 -2.13
N GLU A 140 17.86 33.23 -3.45
CA GLU A 140 18.93 32.70 -4.29
C GLU A 140 20.07 33.72 -4.31
N VAL A 141 21.23 33.32 -3.78
CA VAL A 141 22.36 34.21 -3.54
C VAL A 141 23.53 33.75 -4.40
N VAL A 142 24.12 34.68 -5.14
CA VAL A 142 25.42 34.51 -5.79
C VAL A 142 26.40 35.43 -5.10
N ALA A 143 27.45 34.88 -4.52
CA ALA A 143 28.43 35.64 -3.76
C ALA A 143 29.86 35.17 -4.03
N ARG A 144 30.84 36.03 -3.72
CA ARG A 144 32.24 35.62 -3.61
C ARG A 144 32.56 35.26 -2.17
N VAL A 145 33.05 34.04 -1.94
CA VAL A 145 33.42 33.52 -0.63
C VAL A 145 34.94 33.39 -0.50
N ALA A 146 35.46 33.64 0.71
CA ALA A 146 36.88 33.47 1.01
C ALA A 146 37.18 32.02 1.43
N VAL A 147 37.86 31.27 0.57
CA VAL A 147 38.14 29.84 0.80
C VAL A 147 39.63 29.64 1.10
N PRO A 148 39.98 29.08 2.26
CA PRO A 148 41.37 28.91 2.68
C PRO A 148 41.98 27.61 2.13
N PHE A 149 42.55 27.66 0.93
CA PHE A 149 43.37 26.58 0.37
C PHE A 149 44.80 26.62 0.92
N ASP A 150 45.54 25.51 0.78
CA ASP A 150 46.93 25.40 1.27
C ASP A 150 47.87 26.38 0.55
N ALA A 151 47.61 26.64 -0.74
CA ALA A 151 48.31 27.65 -1.54
C ALA A 151 47.89 29.10 -1.21
N GLY A 152 47.01 29.30 -0.24
CA GLY A 152 46.51 30.61 0.20
C GLY A 152 45.00 30.80 0.00
N THR A 153 44.46 31.83 0.64
CA THR A 153 43.02 32.15 0.56
C THR A 153 42.65 32.63 -0.84
N ARG A 154 41.71 31.94 -1.50
CA ARG A 154 41.13 32.33 -2.79
C ARG A 154 39.71 32.87 -2.62
N SER A 155 39.30 33.73 -3.56
CA SER A 155 37.94 34.26 -3.61
C SER A 155 37.16 33.54 -4.70
N GLU A 156 36.28 32.61 -4.31
CA GLU A 156 35.53 31.78 -5.24
C GLU A 156 34.10 32.30 -5.41
N ARG A 157 33.59 32.29 -6.64
CA ARG A 157 32.18 32.64 -6.92
C ARG A 157 31.33 31.40 -6.65
N ALA A 158 30.32 31.53 -5.79
CA ALA A 158 29.42 30.44 -5.46
C ALA A 158 27.96 30.90 -5.45
N ALA A 159 27.06 29.98 -5.82
CA ALA A 159 25.62 30.16 -5.76
C ALA A 159 25.03 29.23 -4.69
N PHE A 160 24.16 29.76 -3.82
CA PHE A 160 23.50 28.99 -2.77
C PHE A 160 22.15 29.62 -2.40
N SER A 161 21.29 28.83 -1.75
CA SER A 161 20.01 29.31 -1.22
C SER A 161 20.16 29.69 0.25
N SER A 162 19.46 30.73 0.71
CA SER A 162 19.45 31.19 2.11
C SER A 162 18.05 31.61 2.54
N GLU A 163 17.63 31.29 3.76
CA GLU A 163 16.32 31.73 4.30
C GLU A 163 16.28 33.24 4.57
N ARG A 164 17.44 33.82 4.86
CA ARG A 164 17.61 35.25 5.14
C ARG A 164 18.45 35.89 4.03
N ARG A 165 18.25 37.19 3.83
CA ARG A 165 19.09 37.95 2.90
C ARG A 165 20.54 37.89 3.40
N THR A 166 21.45 37.40 2.57
CA THR A 166 22.86 37.29 2.92
C THR A 166 23.56 38.64 2.75
N GLU A 167 24.44 38.96 3.69
CA GLU A 167 25.25 40.18 3.72
C GLU A 167 26.75 39.88 3.66
N ARG A 168 27.54 40.92 3.41
CA ARG A 168 29.00 40.82 3.45
C ARG A 168 29.43 40.55 4.90
N GLY A 169 30.34 39.60 5.08
CA GLY A 169 30.84 39.19 6.39
C GLY A 169 30.09 37.99 6.98
N ASP A 170 28.92 37.65 6.43
CA ASP A 170 28.18 36.46 6.84
C ASP A 170 29.03 35.19 6.67
N ARG A 171 28.80 34.23 7.57
CA ARG A 171 29.44 32.92 7.51
C ARG A 171 28.51 31.94 6.82
N VAL A 172 29.03 31.29 5.80
CA VAL A 172 28.37 30.20 5.06
C VAL A 172 29.25 28.96 5.11
N TRP A 173 28.71 27.79 4.77
CA TRP A 173 29.49 26.56 4.77
C TRP A 173 30.01 26.26 3.37
N ALA A 174 31.25 25.81 3.28
CA ALA A 174 31.87 25.39 2.04
C ALA A 174 32.47 23.99 2.19
N LEU A 175 32.23 23.15 1.20
CA LEU A 175 32.90 21.87 0.97
C LEU A 175 33.97 22.09 -0.10
N PHE A 176 35.23 21.87 0.27
CA PHE A 176 36.39 21.99 -0.61
C PHE A 176 37.55 21.13 -0.11
N ALA A 177 38.50 20.83 -1.00
CA ALA A 177 39.75 20.16 -0.67
C ALA A 177 40.88 21.19 -0.52
N PRO A 178 41.45 21.40 0.69
CA PRO A 178 42.49 22.41 0.91
C PRO A 178 43.72 22.22 -0.01
N SER A 179 44.06 20.97 -0.29
CA SER A 179 45.20 20.56 -1.11
C SER A 179 44.94 20.63 -2.62
N SER A 180 43.68 20.73 -3.05
CA SER A 180 43.29 20.57 -4.47
C SER A 180 42.28 21.64 -4.90
N ALA A 181 42.76 22.88 -5.06
CA ALA A 181 41.92 24.02 -5.42
C ALA A 181 41.24 23.90 -6.79
N GLU A 182 41.78 23.06 -7.69
CA GLU A 182 41.24 22.78 -9.02
C GLU A 182 39.90 22.01 -9.01
N LEU A 183 39.56 21.35 -7.90
CA LEU A 183 38.29 20.62 -7.76
C LEU A 183 37.08 21.53 -7.50
N GLY A 184 37.31 22.83 -7.29
CA GLY A 184 36.27 23.81 -7.02
C GLY A 184 35.74 23.76 -5.59
N VAL A 185 34.63 24.48 -5.37
CA VAL A 185 34.04 24.70 -4.05
C VAL A 185 32.52 24.59 -4.15
N LEU A 186 31.92 23.79 -3.27
CA LEU A 186 30.48 23.75 -3.09
C LEU A 186 30.10 24.53 -1.84
N VAL A 187 29.21 25.50 -1.97
CA VAL A 187 28.78 26.36 -0.87
C VAL A 187 27.30 26.17 -0.62
N ASP A 188 26.91 26.17 0.66
CA ASP A 188 25.52 26.14 1.09
C ASP A 188 25.36 26.94 2.38
N SER A 189 24.15 27.47 2.63
CA SER A 189 23.86 28.12 3.91
C SER A 189 23.67 27.09 5.03
N ASP A 190 23.27 25.86 4.66
CA ASP A 190 23.07 24.74 5.59
C ASP A 190 24.24 23.74 5.53
N ARG A 191 24.87 23.52 6.70
CA ARG A 191 25.95 22.54 6.85
C ARG A 191 25.47 21.12 6.57
N ASP A 192 24.25 20.78 6.95
CA ASP A 192 23.71 19.44 6.81
C ASP A 192 23.42 19.09 5.35
N ALA A 193 23.03 20.09 4.54
CA ALA A 193 22.90 19.95 3.09
C ALA A 193 24.24 19.58 2.42
N LEU A 194 25.35 20.22 2.81
CA LEU A 194 26.68 19.85 2.33
C LEU A 194 27.13 18.50 2.88
N ARG A 195 26.81 18.18 4.13
CA ARG A 195 27.14 16.89 4.75
C ARG A 195 26.46 15.74 4.02
N ALA A 196 25.20 15.90 3.64
CA ALA A 196 24.46 14.91 2.86
C ALA A 196 25.08 14.69 1.47
N LYS A 197 25.52 15.77 0.79
CA LYS A 197 26.26 15.70 -0.50
C LYS A 197 27.63 15.03 -0.36
N ALA A 198 28.29 15.23 0.78
CA ALA A 198 29.59 14.63 1.12
C ALA A 198 29.49 13.17 1.63
N GLY A 199 28.37 12.48 1.40
CA GLY A 199 28.17 11.08 1.78
C GLY A 199 27.74 10.85 3.24
N GLY A 200 27.41 11.90 3.98
CA GLY A 200 26.79 11.83 5.31
C GLY A 200 25.29 11.51 5.26
N SER A 201 24.66 11.38 6.43
CA SER A 201 23.24 11.02 6.54
C SER A 201 22.30 12.03 5.90
N ALA A 202 21.13 11.56 5.48
CA ALA A 202 20.06 12.42 4.99
C ALA A 202 19.66 13.47 6.05
N PRO A 203 19.25 14.68 5.64
CA PRO A 203 18.76 15.70 6.56
C PRO A 203 17.60 15.18 7.41
N GLY A 204 17.50 15.67 8.65
CA GLY A 204 16.45 15.24 9.59
C GLY A 204 15.03 15.40 9.05
N GLY A 205 14.79 16.41 8.19
CA GLY A 205 13.52 16.60 7.51
C GLY A 205 13.11 15.43 6.61
N VAL A 206 14.07 14.79 5.92
CA VAL A 206 13.79 13.62 5.06
C VAL A 206 13.37 12.43 5.92
N LEU A 207 14.06 12.20 7.04
CA LEU A 207 13.69 11.16 8.00
C LEU A 207 12.29 11.40 8.59
N ALA A 208 11.97 12.65 8.95
CA ALA A 208 10.64 13.02 9.45
C ALA A 208 9.54 12.73 8.42
N VAL A 209 9.75 13.08 7.15
CA VAL A 209 8.81 12.77 6.05
C VAL A 209 8.58 11.27 5.92
N VAL A 210 9.64 10.46 5.99
CA VAL A 210 9.53 8.99 5.92
C VAL A 210 8.72 8.43 7.09
N LEU A 211 9.00 8.88 8.32
CA LEU A 211 8.28 8.45 9.52
C LEU A 211 6.81 8.86 9.48
N VAL A 212 6.52 10.10 9.05
CA VAL A 212 5.14 10.59 8.88
C VAL A 212 4.41 9.79 7.81
N ALA A 213 5.03 9.52 6.67
CA ALA A 213 4.42 8.73 5.61
C ALA A 213 4.14 7.29 6.05
N ALA A 214 5.08 6.65 6.76
CA ALA A 214 4.89 5.32 7.33
C ALA A 214 3.77 5.30 8.39
N GLY A 215 3.77 6.30 9.29
CA GLY A 215 2.72 6.48 10.30
C GLY A 215 1.34 6.69 9.67
N LEU A 216 1.24 7.55 8.66
CA LEU A 216 0.01 7.77 7.90
C LEU A 216 -0.45 6.50 7.19
N ALA A 217 0.44 5.75 6.55
CA ALA A 217 0.09 4.48 5.91
C ALA A 217 -0.49 3.49 6.94
N LEU A 218 0.13 3.36 8.12
CA LEU A 218 -0.38 2.53 9.22
C LEU A 218 -1.72 3.04 9.77
N CYS A 219 -1.88 4.35 9.95
CA CYS A 219 -3.13 4.98 10.36
C CYS A 219 -4.25 4.71 9.34
N LEU A 220 -3.97 4.87 8.04
CA LEU A 220 -4.93 4.54 6.98
C LEU A 220 -5.31 3.05 7.02
N GLY A 221 -4.32 2.17 7.16
CA GLY A 221 -4.53 0.72 7.29
C GLY A 221 -5.37 0.36 8.52
N THR A 222 -5.16 1.02 9.65
CA THR A 222 -5.89 0.74 10.89
C THR A 222 -7.28 1.36 10.95
N VAL A 223 -7.44 2.63 10.51
CA VAL A 223 -8.72 3.35 10.49
C VAL A 223 -9.66 2.77 9.45
N PHE A 224 -9.19 2.65 8.20
CA PHE A 224 -10.01 2.16 7.09
C PHE A 224 -10.00 0.63 6.96
N GLY A 225 -8.95 -0.02 7.49
CA GLY A 225 -8.74 -1.45 7.34
C GLY A 225 -8.83 -2.28 8.63
N GLY A 226 -8.98 -1.68 9.82
CA GLY A 226 -8.74 -2.35 11.11
C GLY A 226 -9.47 -3.68 11.34
N PHE A 227 -8.87 -4.55 12.15
CA PHE A 227 -9.39 -5.85 12.53
C PHE A 227 -10.59 -5.71 13.48
N SER A 228 -11.80 -5.70 12.92
CA SER A 228 -13.00 -5.73 13.75
C SER A 228 -13.25 -7.15 14.28
N ARG A 229 -13.67 -7.31 15.54
CA ARG A 229 -14.21 -8.59 16.03
C ARG A 229 -15.32 -9.06 15.10
N ALA A 230 -15.43 -10.37 14.88
CA ALA A 230 -16.39 -10.95 13.94
C ALA A 230 -17.85 -10.55 14.22
N SER A 231 -18.22 -10.28 15.46
CA SER A 231 -19.55 -9.82 15.88
C SER A 231 -19.82 -8.31 15.67
N ARG A 232 -18.78 -7.47 15.47
CA ARG A 232 -18.88 -6.01 15.58
C ARG A 232 -19.79 -5.34 14.54
N GLY A 233 -19.95 -5.93 13.34
CA GLY A 233 -20.71 -5.37 12.23
C GLY A 233 -22.20 -5.14 12.53
N LEU A 234 -22.79 -5.98 13.39
CA LEU A 234 -24.20 -5.90 13.81
C LEU A 234 -24.38 -5.32 15.23
N ARG A 235 -23.31 -4.91 15.92
CA ARG A 235 -23.38 -4.42 17.30
C ARG A 235 -24.30 -3.20 17.46
N ARG A 236 -24.23 -2.25 16.53
CA ARG A 236 -25.08 -1.05 16.57
C ARG A 236 -26.56 -1.40 16.28
N PRO A 237 -26.87 -2.19 15.22
CA PRO A 237 -28.22 -2.72 15.02
C PRO A 237 -28.79 -3.48 16.22
N LEU A 238 -28.02 -4.37 16.84
CA LEU A 238 -28.45 -5.14 18.02
C LEU A 238 -28.78 -4.26 19.21
N LYS A 239 -27.92 -3.28 19.52
CA LYS A 239 -28.17 -2.32 20.61
C LYS A 239 -29.42 -1.47 20.40
N LYS A 240 -29.83 -1.28 19.15
CA LYS A 240 -31.00 -0.48 18.78
C LYS A 240 -32.27 -1.31 18.58
N GLY A 241 -32.22 -2.63 18.76
CA GLY A 241 -33.35 -3.53 18.48
C GLY A 241 -33.67 -3.65 16.98
N TRP A 242 -32.74 -3.25 16.09
CA TRP A 242 -32.92 -3.27 14.64
C TRP A 242 -32.39 -4.56 14.00
N CYS A 243 -32.18 -5.62 14.79
CA CYS A 243 -31.63 -6.86 14.29
C CYS A 243 -32.70 -7.95 14.25
N ARG A 244 -32.79 -8.61 13.10
CA ARG A 244 -33.67 -9.75 12.88
C ARG A 244 -32.85 -11.01 12.67
N ALA A 245 -33.43 -12.16 13.02
CA ALA A 245 -32.81 -13.45 12.80
C ALA A 245 -33.79 -14.47 12.21
N ALA A 246 -33.26 -15.40 11.42
CA ALA A 246 -34.00 -16.53 10.88
C ALA A 246 -33.10 -17.77 10.78
N PRO A 247 -33.63 -18.98 11.04
CA PRO A 247 -32.95 -20.22 10.70
C PRO A 247 -32.92 -20.37 9.17
N VAL A 248 -31.76 -20.75 8.63
CA VAL A 248 -31.55 -20.94 7.20
C VAL A 248 -30.63 -22.13 6.95
N THR A 249 -30.70 -22.72 5.77
CA THR A 249 -29.75 -23.73 5.29
C THR A 249 -28.95 -23.14 4.14
N VAL A 250 -27.64 -23.39 4.10
CA VAL A 250 -26.80 -22.94 2.99
C VAL A 250 -27.01 -23.87 1.79
N ARG A 251 -27.73 -23.42 0.78
CA ARG A 251 -28.01 -24.23 -0.43
C ARG A 251 -26.79 -24.30 -1.34
N SER A 252 -26.21 -23.15 -1.66
CA SER A 252 -25.04 -23.07 -2.55
C SER A 252 -24.28 -21.76 -2.40
N VAL A 253 -23.06 -21.74 -2.93
CA VAL A 253 -22.27 -20.52 -3.14
C VAL A 253 -22.15 -20.30 -4.65
N ALA A 254 -22.58 -19.15 -5.12
CA ALA A 254 -22.56 -18.74 -6.52
C ALA A 254 -21.79 -17.42 -6.71
N VAL A 255 -21.78 -16.90 -7.92
CA VAL A 255 -21.34 -15.53 -8.23
C VAL A 255 -22.48 -14.77 -8.89
N ALA A 256 -22.68 -13.52 -8.50
CA ALA A 256 -23.65 -12.63 -9.10
C ALA A 256 -23.02 -11.29 -9.48
N GLU A 257 -23.67 -10.60 -10.40
CA GLU A 257 -23.33 -9.24 -10.78
C GLU A 257 -24.00 -8.25 -9.82
N ASP A 258 -23.19 -7.51 -9.09
CA ASP A 258 -23.63 -6.46 -8.18
C ASP A 258 -23.64 -5.11 -8.91
N SER A 259 -24.79 -4.71 -9.45
CA SER A 259 -24.98 -3.40 -10.09
C SER A 259 -25.34 -2.36 -9.03
N THR A 260 -24.44 -1.40 -8.79
CA THR A 260 -24.68 -0.31 -7.84
C THR A 260 -24.72 1.03 -8.57
N LYS A 261 -25.79 1.82 -8.40
CA LYS A 261 -25.83 3.20 -8.90
C LYS A 261 -24.92 4.07 -8.02
N GLY A 262 -23.89 4.65 -8.62
CA GLY A 262 -22.99 5.60 -7.97
C GLY A 262 -23.61 6.98 -7.79
N TYR A 263 -22.87 7.90 -7.18
CA TYR A 263 -23.30 9.26 -6.82
C TYR A 263 -23.64 10.17 -8.03
N GLN A 264 -23.36 9.72 -9.26
CA GLN A 264 -23.60 10.44 -10.52
C GLN A 264 -24.45 9.64 -11.51
N GLY A 265 -25.20 8.63 -11.05
CA GLY A 265 -26.01 7.78 -11.93
C GLY A 265 -25.22 6.72 -12.72
N VAL A 266 -23.87 6.76 -12.67
CA VAL A 266 -23.01 5.71 -13.23
C VAL A 266 -23.28 4.38 -12.53
N VAL A 267 -23.68 3.37 -13.31
CA VAL A 267 -23.87 2.01 -12.82
C VAL A 267 -22.52 1.31 -12.78
N PHE A 268 -22.05 0.98 -11.58
CA PHE A 268 -20.87 0.14 -11.42
C PHE A 268 -21.32 -1.30 -11.28
N CYS A 269 -20.94 -2.13 -12.25
CA CYS A 269 -21.12 -3.58 -12.18
C CYS A 269 -19.86 -4.24 -11.61
N ARG A 270 -20.03 -5.05 -10.56
CA ARG A 270 -18.93 -5.84 -9.99
C ARG A 270 -19.37 -7.26 -9.69
N LEU A 271 -18.58 -8.23 -10.11
CA LEU A 271 -18.81 -9.63 -9.75
C LEU A 271 -18.47 -9.85 -8.28
N ARG A 272 -19.39 -10.48 -7.54
CA ARG A 272 -19.23 -10.83 -6.13
C ARG A 272 -19.71 -12.25 -5.87
N PRO A 273 -19.05 -13.01 -4.98
CA PRO A 273 -19.59 -14.26 -4.47
C PRO A 273 -20.93 -14.00 -3.75
N VAL A 274 -21.87 -14.92 -3.88
CA VAL A 274 -23.20 -14.87 -3.25
C VAL A 274 -23.46 -16.18 -2.53
N LEU A 275 -23.93 -16.10 -1.29
CA LEU A 275 -24.54 -17.24 -0.61
C LEU A 275 -26.00 -17.30 -0.98
N LYS A 276 -26.42 -18.44 -1.54
CA LYS A 276 -27.83 -18.78 -1.69
C LYS A 276 -28.27 -19.57 -0.48
N LEU A 277 -29.17 -18.98 0.29
CA LEU A 277 -29.70 -19.52 1.53
C LEU A 277 -31.17 -19.91 1.32
N GLU A 278 -31.60 -20.94 2.03
CA GLU A 278 -32.98 -21.39 2.04
C GLU A 278 -33.53 -21.22 3.46
N GLY A 279 -34.62 -20.47 3.60
CA GLY A 279 -35.33 -20.28 4.86
C GLY A 279 -36.20 -21.49 5.21
N ALA A 280 -36.64 -21.57 6.47
CA ALA A 280 -37.51 -22.66 6.94
C ALA A 280 -38.86 -22.76 6.21
N GLY A 281 -39.34 -21.67 5.60
CA GLY A 281 -40.54 -21.63 4.77
C GLY A 281 -40.32 -21.84 3.26
N GLY A 282 -39.13 -22.30 2.84
CA GLY A 282 -38.77 -22.44 1.41
C GLY A 282 -38.38 -21.12 0.72
N GLU A 283 -38.27 -20.04 1.48
CA GLU A 283 -37.83 -18.74 0.97
C GLU A 283 -36.38 -18.78 0.50
N HIS A 284 -36.08 -18.13 -0.61
CA HIS A 284 -34.74 -18.06 -1.18
C HIS A 284 -34.12 -16.70 -0.88
N LEU A 285 -32.97 -16.71 -0.20
CA LEU A 285 -32.30 -15.49 0.28
C LEU A 285 -30.87 -15.43 -0.25
N ASP A 286 -30.49 -14.29 -0.81
CA ASP A 286 -29.17 -14.07 -1.36
C ASP A 286 -28.36 -13.11 -0.50
N VAL A 287 -27.16 -13.54 -0.09
CA VAL A 287 -26.21 -12.71 0.68
C VAL A 287 -24.94 -12.48 -0.13
N LEU A 288 -24.76 -11.25 -0.59
CA LEU A 288 -23.56 -10.80 -1.30
C LEU A 288 -22.36 -10.77 -0.35
N LEU A 289 -21.33 -11.52 -0.68
CA LEU A 289 -20.07 -11.58 0.06
C LEU A 289 -19.05 -10.59 -0.49
N ASP A 290 -17.94 -10.44 0.22
CA ASP A 290 -16.81 -9.66 -0.28
C ASP A 290 -16.18 -10.33 -1.50
N PRO A 291 -15.77 -9.58 -2.54
CA PRO A 291 -15.10 -10.16 -3.70
C PRO A 291 -13.84 -10.96 -3.35
N VAL A 292 -13.19 -10.73 -2.19
CA VAL A 292 -12.04 -11.55 -1.74
C VAL A 292 -12.33 -12.95 -1.26
N ILE A 293 -13.60 -13.30 -1.13
CA ILE A 293 -13.98 -14.64 -0.76
C ILE A 293 -13.92 -15.55 -1.98
N ASP A 294 -13.23 -16.68 -1.88
CA ASP A 294 -13.19 -17.70 -2.91
C ASP A 294 -14.48 -18.53 -2.87
N PRO A 295 -15.34 -18.43 -3.91
CA PRO A 295 -16.61 -19.15 -3.94
C PRO A 295 -16.43 -20.67 -3.96
N SER A 296 -15.37 -21.16 -4.62
CA SER A 296 -15.13 -22.59 -4.82
C SER A 296 -14.67 -23.29 -3.55
N HIS A 297 -13.82 -22.63 -2.76
CA HIS A 297 -13.38 -23.15 -1.47
C HIS A 297 -14.51 -23.03 -0.45
N LEU A 298 -15.25 -21.92 -0.47
CA LEU A 298 -16.36 -21.72 0.45
C LEU A 298 -17.44 -22.77 0.24
N SER A 299 -17.85 -23.06 -1.00
CA SER A 299 -18.91 -24.03 -1.30
C SER A 299 -18.62 -25.42 -0.72
N ARG A 300 -17.36 -25.88 -0.80
CA ARG A 300 -16.95 -27.17 -0.22
C ARG A 300 -17.03 -27.22 1.30
N GLU A 301 -16.90 -26.08 1.98
CA GLU A 301 -16.88 -26.02 3.44
C GLU A 301 -18.27 -25.89 4.04
N ILE A 302 -19.21 -25.22 3.37
CA ILE A 302 -20.47 -24.80 4.00
C ILE A 302 -21.75 -25.28 3.33
N ASN A 303 -21.70 -25.84 2.11
CA ASN A 303 -22.92 -26.29 1.42
C ASN A 303 -23.64 -27.37 2.23
N GLY A 304 -24.97 -27.25 2.32
CA GLY A 304 -25.85 -28.15 3.05
C GLY A 304 -25.86 -27.93 4.57
N LEU A 305 -25.05 -27.02 5.11
CA LEU A 305 -24.99 -26.80 6.56
C LEU A 305 -26.15 -25.91 7.05
N PRO A 306 -26.72 -26.22 8.23
CA PRO A 306 -27.65 -25.33 8.90
C PRO A 306 -26.91 -24.09 9.44
N ALA A 307 -27.59 -22.96 9.41
CA ALA A 307 -27.08 -21.68 9.86
C ALA A 307 -28.20 -20.79 10.44
N ARG A 308 -27.79 -19.68 11.03
CA ARG A 308 -28.68 -18.60 11.46
C ARG A 308 -28.26 -17.31 10.77
N LEU A 309 -29.17 -16.75 9.99
CA LEU A 309 -28.99 -15.46 9.34
C LEU A 309 -29.39 -14.35 10.32
N TYR A 310 -28.56 -13.33 10.44
CA TYR A 310 -28.81 -12.10 11.19
C TYR A 310 -28.69 -10.91 10.24
N TRP A 311 -29.64 -9.97 10.26
CA TRP A 311 -29.58 -8.78 9.42
C TRP A 311 -30.13 -7.53 10.10
N GLU A 312 -29.74 -6.37 9.58
CA GLU A 312 -30.23 -5.06 10.00
C GLU A 312 -31.55 -4.71 9.30
N GLN A 313 -32.60 -4.45 10.07
CA GLN A 313 -33.87 -3.89 9.59
C GLN A 313 -33.79 -2.36 9.69
N ARG A 314 -33.49 -1.69 8.58
CA ARG A 314 -33.60 -0.22 8.45
C ARG A 314 -34.94 0.17 7.85
N ALA A 315 -35.53 1.26 8.37
CA ALA A 315 -36.64 1.97 7.75
C ALA A 315 -36.27 2.37 6.31
N ALA A 316 -37.21 2.17 5.39
CA ALA A 316 -37.03 2.36 3.96
C ALA A 316 -37.02 3.86 3.58
N GLU A 317 -35.99 4.60 3.97
CA GLU A 317 -35.90 6.04 3.67
C GLU A 317 -35.06 6.38 2.43
N HIS A 318 -34.37 5.40 1.80
CA HIS A 318 -33.46 5.68 0.68
C HIS A 318 -33.86 4.92 -0.59
N PRO A 319 -34.06 5.62 -1.73
CA PRO A 319 -34.32 4.98 -3.02
C PRO A 319 -33.06 4.27 -3.54
N GLY A 320 -33.10 2.94 -3.62
CA GLY A 320 -32.01 2.09 -4.11
C GLY A 320 -32.26 0.62 -3.74
N PRO A 321 -31.50 -0.36 -4.26
CA PRO A 321 -31.59 -1.74 -3.81
C PRO A 321 -31.33 -1.78 -2.30
N LEU A 322 -32.32 -2.28 -1.55
CA LEU A 322 -32.39 -2.19 -0.09
C LEU A 322 -31.43 -3.21 0.55
N ARG A 323 -30.12 -2.96 0.41
CA ARG A 323 -29.08 -3.77 1.04
C ARG A 323 -29.15 -3.66 2.55
N ALA A 324 -29.27 -4.79 3.21
CA ALA A 324 -29.18 -4.88 4.66
C ALA A 324 -27.85 -5.51 5.05
N ARG A 325 -27.14 -4.94 6.02
CA ARG A 325 -25.95 -5.60 6.57
C ARG A 325 -26.38 -6.93 7.17
N ALA A 326 -25.71 -8.00 6.78
CA ALA A 326 -26.06 -9.35 7.18
C ALA A 326 -24.85 -10.14 7.71
N MET A 327 -25.15 -11.13 8.54
CA MET A 327 -24.20 -12.08 9.07
C MET A 327 -24.84 -13.46 9.12
N VAL A 328 -24.18 -14.44 8.51
CA VAL A 328 -24.56 -15.85 8.59
C VAL A 328 -23.69 -16.50 9.66
N VAL A 329 -24.30 -17.12 10.66
CA VAL A 329 -23.62 -17.84 11.74
C VAL A 329 -23.95 -19.33 11.59
N LEU A 330 -22.93 -20.14 11.31
CA LEU A 330 -23.02 -21.59 11.22
C LEU A 330 -22.94 -22.24 12.61
N GLU A 331 -23.32 -23.50 12.69
CA GLU A 331 -23.04 -24.35 13.85
C GLU A 331 -21.53 -24.39 14.16
N GLY A 332 -21.19 -24.32 15.45
CA GLY A 332 -19.79 -24.22 15.91
C GLY A 332 -19.20 -22.80 15.98
N GLN A 333 -20.06 -21.77 16.00
CA GLN A 333 -19.69 -20.35 16.19
C GLN A 333 -18.82 -19.79 15.06
N ARG A 334 -18.95 -20.35 13.85
CA ARG A 334 -18.30 -19.82 12.64
C ARG A 334 -19.24 -18.85 11.96
N CYS A 335 -18.74 -17.76 11.39
CA CYS A 335 -19.60 -16.78 10.73
C CYS A 335 -19.03 -16.22 9.43
N LEU A 336 -19.92 -15.68 8.62
CA LEU A 336 -19.69 -14.95 7.37
C LEU A 336 -20.43 -13.62 7.44
N ARG A 337 -19.84 -12.53 6.92
CA ARG A 337 -20.52 -11.24 6.74
C ARG A 337 -20.75 -10.97 5.26
N GLY A 338 -21.87 -10.34 4.98
CA GLY A 338 -22.23 -9.88 3.65
C GLY A 338 -23.34 -8.85 3.70
N ASP A 339 -23.89 -8.58 2.53
CA ASP A 339 -25.06 -7.72 2.34
C ASP A 339 -26.22 -8.58 1.85
N LEU A 340 -27.30 -8.66 2.63
CA LEU A 340 -28.53 -9.32 2.21
C LEU A 340 -29.19 -8.48 1.12
N THR A 341 -29.46 -9.10 -0.02
CA THR A 341 -30.16 -8.48 -1.15
C THR A 341 -31.64 -8.79 -1.07
N ALA A 342 -32.47 -7.77 -1.27
CA ALA A 342 -33.92 -7.89 -1.43
C ALA A 342 -34.35 -6.98 -2.58
N GLY A 343 -35.29 -7.46 -3.42
CA GLY A 343 -35.85 -6.68 -4.53
C GLY A 343 -36.59 -5.44 -4.04
N ARG A 344 -37.38 -5.59 -2.96
CA ARG A 344 -38.10 -4.52 -2.25
C ARG A 344 -37.93 -4.66 -0.73
N ALA A 345 -38.32 -3.62 0.02
CA ALA A 345 -38.31 -3.64 1.49
C ALA A 345 -39.20 -4.75 2.06
N SER A 346 -40.33 -4.99 1.39
CA SER A 346 -41.33 -6.02 1.66
C SER A 346 -40.81 -7.43 1.41
N ASP A 347 -39.79 -7.58 0.56
CA ASP A 347 -39.27 -8.90 0.15
C ASP A 347 -38.21 -9.42 1.14
N ARG A 348 -38.03 -8.73 2.27
CA ARG A 348 -37.17 -9.20 3.35
C ARG A 348 -37.96 -10.24 4.17
N PRO A 349 -37.32 -11.37 4.52
CA PRO A 349 -37.97 -12.41 5.30
C PRO A 349 -38.49 -11.85 6.62
N GLU A 350 -39.66 -12.30 7.06
CA GLU A 350 -40.15 -12.02 8.40
C GLU A 350 -39.24 -12.74 9.41
N GLY A 351 -38.32 -11.99 10.01
CA GLY A 351 -37.39 -12.51 11.00
C GLY A 351 -37.87 -12.29 12.43
N THR A 352 -37.46 -13.19 13.33
CA THR A 352 -37.67 -12.99 14.76
C THR A 352 -36.82 -11.81 15.25
N ALA A 353 -37.41 -10.96 16.09
CA ALA A 353 -36.68 -9.87 16.71
C ALA A 353 -35.58 -10.45 17.59
N VAL A 354 -34.34 -10.01 17.39
CA VAL A 354 -33.24 -10.39 18.28
C VAL A 354 -33.31 -9.48 19.51
N PRO A 355 -33.33 -10.03 20.75
CA PRO A 355 -33.36 -9.22 21.95
C PRO A 355 -32.24 -8.19 21.96
N THR A 356 -32.56 -6.98 22.45
CA THR A 356 -31.58 -5.89 22.56
C THR A 356 -30.43 -6.33 23.44
N ALA A 357 -29.26 -6.54 22.83
CA ALA A 357 -28.08 -7.05 23.51
C ALA A 357 -26.81 -6.32 23.05
N ALA A 358 -25.79 -6.30 23.92
CA ALA A 358 -24.50 -5.72 23.58
C ALA A 358 -23.70 -6.58 22.57
N SER A 359 -24.09 -7.84 22.38
CA SER A 359 -23.39 -8.83 21.55
C SER A 359 -24.35 -9.85 20.93
N LEU A 360 -23.98 -10.42 19.78
CA LEU A 360 -24.67 -11.56 19.16
C LEU A 360 -24.62 -12.81 20.06
N PRO A 361 -25.53 -13.78 19.88
CA PRO A 361 -25.35 -15.13 20.40
C PRO A 361 -23.99 -15.69 19.98
N GLY A 362 -23.16 -16.10 20.95
CA GLY A 362 -21.76 -16.46 20.72
C GLY A 362 -20.72 -15.35 20.95
N GLY A 363 -21.16 -14.09 20.92
CA GLY A 363 -20.39 -12.90 21.30
C GLY A 363 -19.00 -12.83 20.68
N ASP A 364 -17.98 -12.71 21.53
CA ASP A 364 -16.58 -12.61 21.13
C ASP A 364 -15.95 -13.96 20.74
N ARG A 365 -16.67 -15.06 20.93
CA ARG A 365 -16.24 -16.41 20.54
C ARG A 365 -16.52 -16.70 19.07
N LEU A 366 -17.30 -15.86 18.39
CA LEU A 366 -17.54 -15.99 16.95
C LEU A 366 -16.24 -15.92 16.14
N ARG A 367 -16.07 -16.88 15.23
CA ARG A 367 -14.90 -17.03 14.37
C ARG A 367 -15.27 -16.76 12.92
N ALA A 368 -14.64 -15.76 12.33
CA ALA A 368 -14.73 -15.46 10.91
C ALA A 368 -14.18 -16.64 10.08
N ILE A 369 -14.97 -17.12 9.13
CA ILE A 369 -14.48 -18.00 8.07
C ILE A 369 -13.65 -17.15 7.10
N ARG A 370 -12.46 -17.66 6.77
CA ARG A 370 -11.46 -16.98 5.91
C ARG A 370 -11.15 -17.84 4.70
N THR A 371 -12.08 -17.92 3.77
CA THR A 371 -11.82 -18.50 2.46
C THR A 371 -11.28 -17.42 1.53
N TYR A 372 -10.04 -16.99 1.76
CA TYR A 372 -9.31 -16.30 0.68
C TYR A 372 -9.14 -17.28 -0.47
N PRO A 373 -9.02 -16.81 -1.72
CA PRO A 373 -8.40 -17.65 -2.74
C PRO A 373 -7.07 -18.10 -2.15
N ALA A 374 -6.92 -19.41 -1.98
CA ALA A 374 -5.62 -19.96 -1.66
C ALA A 374 -4.66 -19.41 -2.71
N TRP A 375 -3.61 -18.71 -2.29
CA TRP A 375 -2.65 -17.99 -3.14
C TRP A 375 -2.52 -18.65 -4.53
N ASP A 376 -3.33 -18.17 -5.48
CA ASP A 376 -3.50 -18.78 -6.79
C ASP A 376 -2.55 -18.08 -7.77
N PRO A 377 -1.65 -18.81 -8.44
CA PRO A 377 -0.80 -18.26 -9.49
C PRO A 377 -1.58 -17.47 -10.53
N LYS A 378 -2.79 -17.92 -10.89
CA LYS A 378 -3.64 -17.26 -11.89
C LYS A 378 -4.13 -15.89 -11.44
N LEU A 379 -4.20 -15.64 -10.12
CA LEU A 379 -4.67 -14.38 -9.55
C LEU A 379 -3.55 -13.42 -9.18
N HIS A 380 -2.38 -13.95 -8.81
CA HIS A 380 -1.32 -13.17 -8.15
C HIS A 380 -0.01 -13.08 -8.94
N ALA A 381 0.25 -13.99 -9.89
CA ALA A 381 1.54 -13.99 -10.58
C ALA A 381 1.73 -12.76 -11.47
N GLU A 382 0.70 -12.33 -12.22
CA GLU A 382 0.79 -11.15 -13.09
C GLU A 382 1.08 -9.88 -12.27
N GLY A 383 0.35 -9.66 -11.16
CA GLY A 383 0.60 -8.52 -10.27
C GLY A 383 2.00 -8.54 -9.66
N LEU A 384 2.51 -9.73 -9.32
CA LEU A 384 3.85 -9.89 -8.75
C LEU A 384 4.96 -9.64 -9.79
N TRP A 385 4.71 -9.96 -11.07
CA TRP A 385 5.60 -9.60 -12.19
C TRP A 385 5.70 -8.08 -12.37
N TRP A 386 4.57 -7.37 -12.29
CA TRP A 386 4.58 -5.91 -12.29
C TRP A 386 5.42 -5.37 -11.12
N VAL A 387 5.20 -5.85 -9.90
CA VAL A 387 6.04 -5.41 -8.76
C VAL A 387 7.53 -5.67 -9.02
N MET A 388 7.89 -6.83 -9.58
CA MET A 388 9.26 -7.15 -9.98
C MET A 388 9.83 -6.17 -11.02
N SER A 389 9.06 -5.79 -12.05
CA SER A 389 9.54 -4.82 -13.06
C SER A 389 9.82 -3.45 -12.44
N GLY A 390 9.02 -3.04 -11.45
CA GLY A 390 9.26 -1.82 -10.68
C GLY A 390 10.58 -1.89 -9.88
N VAL A 391 10.85 -3.02 -9.22
CA VAL A 391 12.11 -3.26 -8.49
C VAL A 391 13.31 -3.25 -9.45
N LEU A 392 13.19 -3.85 -10.63
CA LEU A 392 14.24 -3.83 -11.66
C LEU A 392 14.51 -2.41 -12.17
N ALA A 393 13.47 -1.60 -12.40
CA ALA A 393 13.63 -0.20 -12.78
C ALA A 393 14.43 0.59 -11.73
N LEU A 394 14.16 0.36 -10.43
CA LEU A 394 14.97 0.95 -9.34
C LEU A 394 16.42 0.45 -9.34
N GLY A 395 16.66 -0.79 -9.77
CA GLY A 395 18.01 -1.33 -9.97
C GLY A 395 18.79 -0.57 -11.04
N VAL A 396 18.13 -0.24 -12.16
CA VAL A 396 18.72 0.58 -13.23
C VAL A 396 19.04 1.99 -12.73
N VAL A 397 18.16 2.59 -11.91
CA VAL A 397 18.43 3.87 -11.24
C VAL A 397 19.69 3.79 -10.36
N ALA A 398 19.83 2.73 -9.57
CA ALA A 398 20.99 2.52 -8.71
C ALA A 398 22.31 2.31 -9.48
N PHE A 399 22.25 1.91 -10.75
CA PHE A 399 23.42 1.78 -11.62
C PHE A 399 23.95 3.13 -12.13
N GLY A 400 23.08 4.16 -12.22
CA GLY A 400 23.49 5.53 -12.56
C GLY A 400 23.23 5.95 -14.02
N VAL A 401 21.98 5.82 -14.48
CA VAL A 401 21.57 6.11 -15.88
C VAL A 401 21.30 7.60 -16.19
N GLY A 402 21.78 8.52 -15.34
CA GLY A 402 21.58 9.97 -15.50
C GLY A 402 20.24 10.49 -14.97
N ARG A 403 20.17 11.79 -14.71
CA ARG A 403 19.10 12.43 -13.91
C ARG A 403 17.70 12.28 -14.50
N TRP A 404 17.54 12.55 -15.79
CA TRP A 404 16.25 12.47 -16.48
C TRP A 404 15.72 11.04 -16.57
N VAL A 405 16.60 10.09 -16.91
CA VAL A 405 16.24 8.68 -16.98
C VAL A 405 15.88 8.14 -15.59
N SER A 406 16.65 8.50 -14.56
CA SER A 406 16.35 8.15 -13.18
C SER A 406 14.97 8.64 -12.73
N PHE A 407 14.62 9.89 -13.09
CA PHE A 407 13.30 10.44 -12.81
C PHE A 407 12.20 9.65 -13.53
N ALA A 408 12.33 9.41 -14.84
CA ALA A 408 11.36 8.66 -15.62
C ALA A 408 11.16 7.22 -15.09
N LEU A 409 12.25 6.53 -14.73
CA LEU A 409 12.21 5.19 -14.17
C LEU A 409 11.58 5.15 -12.78
N GLY A 410 11.80 6.17 -11.93
CA GLY A 410 11.13 6.26 -10.63
C GLY A 410 9.63 6.51 -10.76
N VAL A 411 9.21 7.37 -11.69
CA VAL A 411 7.77 7.55 -12.00
C VAL A 411 7.18 6.24 -12.53
N ALA A 412 7.87 5.55 -13.44
CA ALA A 412 7.44 4.26 -13.95
C ALA A 412 7.31 3.21 -12.82
N ALA A 413 8.30 3.11 -11.93
CA ALA A 413 8.27 2.20 -10.77
C ALA A 413 7.08 2.50 -9.84
N PHE A 414 6.73 3.77 -9.65
CA PHE A 414 5.53 4.16 -8.91
C PHE A 414 4.23 3.74 -9.63
N CYS A 415 4.10 4.04 -10.92
CA CYS A 415 2.93 3.68 -11.74
C CYS A 415 2.69 2.16 -11.79
N VAL A 416 3.78 1.38 -11.83
CA VAL A 416 3.76 -0.08 -11.84
C VAL A 416 3.04 -0.66 -10.61
N LEU A 417 3.10 -0.01 -9.44
CA LEU A 417 2.36 -0.43 -8.24
C LEU A 417 0.83 -0.32 -8.43
N PHE A 418 0.38 0.71 -9.15
CA PHE A 418 -1.03 0.86 -9.52
C PHE A 418 -1.44 -0.18 -10.56
N MET A 419 -0.58 -0.42 -11.56
CA MET A 419 -0.83 -1.45 -12.58
C MET A 419 -0.92 -2.84 -11.96
N ALA A 420 -0.03 -3.20 -11.04
CA ALA A 420 -0.10 -4.46 -10.30
C ALA A 420 -1.48 -4.64 -9.63
N ARG A 421 -1.98 -3.58 -8.98
CA ARG A 421 -3.31 -3.59 -8.34
C ARG A 421 -4.45 -3.73 -9.34
N LEU A 422 -4.40 -3.01 -10.46
CA LEU A 422 -5.41 -3.07 -11.51
C LEU A 422 -5.48 -4.48 -12.13
N VAL A 423 -4.33 -5.05 -12.48
CA VAL A 423 -4.20 -6.38 -13.07
C VAL A 423 -4.66 -7.47 -12.10
N MET A 424 -4.36 -7.36 -10.81
CA MET A 424 -4.89 -8.29 -9.80
C MET A 424 -6.42 -8.21 -9.68
N ASN A 425 -7.00 -7.01 -9.76
CA ASN A 425 -8.46 -6.84 -9.73
C ASN A 425 -9.12 -7.39 -11.00
N ASP A 426 -8.51 -7.19 -12.16
CA ASP A 426 -8.98 -7.73 -13.43
C ASP A 426 -8.89 -9.28 -13.47
N SER A 427 -7.74 -9.84 -13.08
CA SER A 427 -7.54 -11.29 -12.98
C SER A 427 -8.58 -11.93 -12.08
N ARG A 428 -8.91 -11.25 -10.97
CA ARG A 428 -9.97 -11.67 -10.06
C ARG A 428 -11.37 -11.56 -10.68
N ALA A 429 -11.67 -10.49 -11.42
CA ALA A 429 -12.93 -10.38 -12.12
C ALA A 429 -13.08 -11.49 -13.16
N ARG A 430 -12.02 -11.79 -13.93
CA ARG A 430 -11.96 -12.94 -14.86
C ARG A 430 -12.17 -14.27 -14.15
N TYR A 431 -11.52 -14.48 -13.00
CA TYR A 431 -11.73 -15.68 -12.18
C TYR A 431 -13.18 -15.83 -11.73
N LEU A 432 -13.79 -14.76 -11.19
CA LEU A 432 -15.19 -14.77 -10.76
C LEU A 432 -16.15 -14.96 -11.94
N LYS A 433 -15.82 -14.44 -13.13
CA LYS A 433 -16.61 -14.61 -14.35
C LYS A 433 -16.75 -16.09 -14.72
N GLY A 434 -15.74 -16.93 -14.44
CA GLY A 434 -15.80 -18.37 -14.66
C GLY A 434 -16.84 -19.12 -13.81
N PHE A 435 -17.44 -18.47 -12.81
CA PHE A 435 -18.50 -19.03 -11.96
C PHE A 435 -19.90 -18.48 -12.27
N LEU A 436 -20.03 -17.62 -13.28
CA LEU A 436 -21.34 -17.18 -13.73
C LEU A 436 -22.07 -18.35 -14.42
N PRO A 437 -23.39 -18.49 -14.22
CA PRO A 437 -24.18 -19.44 -15.00
C PRO A 437 -24.05 -19.09 -16.49
N GLU A 438 -23.95 -20.11 -17.36
CA GLU A 438 -23.98 -19.88 -18.81
C GLU A 438 -25.25 -19.10 -19.18
N PRO A 439 -25.15 -18.09 -20.06
CA PRO A 439 -26.34 -17.40 -20.53
C PRO A 439 -27.26 -18.43 -21.18
N ALA A 440 -28.51 -18.50 -20.72
CA ALA A 440 -29.50 -19.39 -21.32
C ALA A 440 -29.49 -19.19 -22.84
N PRO A 441 -29.50 -20.28 -23.65
CA PRO A 441 -29.54 -20.15 -25.09
C PRO A 441 -30.72 -19.25 -25.43
N ARG A 442 -30.45 -18.16 -26.17
CA ARG A 442 -31.50 -17.28 -26.65
C ARG A 442 -32.46 -18.16 -27.43
N GLY A 443 -33.64 -18.43 -26.85
CA GLY A 443 -34.69 -19.17 -27.51
C GLY A 443 -34.90 -18.56 -28.88
N GLY A 444 -34.64 -19.37 -29.91
CA GLY A 444 -35.03 -19.03 -31.27
C GLY A 444 -36.52 -18.75 -31.27
N ARG A 445 -36.85 -17.61 -31.90
CA ARG A 445 -38.17 -17.04 -32.17
C ARG A 445 -39.37 -17.98 -32.11
#